data_AF-A0A957BM68-F1
#
_entry.id   AF-A0A957BM68-F1
#
_cell.length_a   1.000
_cell.length_b   1.000
_cell.length_c   1.000
_cell.angle_alpha   90.00
_cell.angle_beta   90.00
_cell.angle_gamma   90.00
#
_symmetry.space_group_name_H-M   'P 1'
#
loop_
_entity.id
_entity.type
_entity.pdbx_description
1 polymer ?
#
loop_
_entity_poly.entity_id
_entity_poly.type
_entity_poly.pdbx_seq_one_letter_code
_entity_poly.pdbx_strand_id
1 'polypeptide(L)'
;MSFSYSGDPSASDKDAVRFLIRDTVASTKEFEDEEIAYMLAAKGSVKGATLLALKTLAAKYATAVDKAVGDLRLSLSQKYDHYLTLIKQYEAEVMMVAIPFAGGISQASKETYENDSDRVEPRFTKALHEYDTDEE
;
A
#
# COMPACT_ATOMS: atom_id res chain seq x y z
N MET A 1 -2.10 11.57 -26.90
CA MET A 1 -2.05 10.10 -26.84
C MET A 1 -0.69 9.68 -27.36
N SER A 2 0.26 9.56 -26.45
CA SER A 2 1.58 9.01 -26.74
C SER A 2 1.84 7.85 -25.79
N PHE A 3 2.46 6.80 -26.30
CA PHE A 3 3.04 5.74 -25.49
C PHE A 3 4.55 5.91 -25.49
N SER A 4 5.17 5.91 -24.32
CA SER A 4 6.62 5.74 -24.22
C SER A 4 7.01 4.93 -22.99
N TYR A 5 7.99 4.07 -23.20
CA TYR A 5 8.66 3.28 -22.17
C TYR A 5 10.15 3.22 -22.51
N SER A 6 11.00 3.71 -21.61
CA SER A 6 12.45 3.83 -21.86
C SER A 6 13.22 2.50 -21.76
N GLY A 7 12.59 1.46 -21.20
CA GLY A 7 13.25 0.21 -20.86
C GLY A 7 13.91 0.21 -19.48
N ASP A 8 14.00 1.36 -18.83
CA ASP A 8 14.55 1.53 -17.48
C ASP A 8 13.45 2.00 -16.50
N PRO A 9 12.96 1.11 -15.61
CA PRO A 9 11.95 1.47 -14.60
C PRO A 9 12.42 2.54 -13.60
N SER A 10 13.72 2.81 -13.50
CA SER A 10 14.28 3.83 -12.61
C SER A 10 14.40 5.21 -13.27
N ALA A 11 14.27 5.29 -14.60
CA ALA A 11 14.43 6.54 -15.34
C ALA A 11 13.27 7.51 -15.11
N SER A 12 12.05 7.01 -14.86
CA SER A 12 10.90 7.84 -14.52
C SER A 12 9.84 7.09 -13.72
N ASP A 13 9.07 7.82 -12.92
CA ASP A 13 7.91 7.27 -12.20
C ASP A 13 6.88 6.63 -13.14
N LYS A 14 6.75 7.16 -14.36
CA LYS A 14 5.90 6.59 -15.41
C LYS A 14 6.41 5.22 -15.85
N ASP A 15 7.71 5.10 -16.12
CA ASP A 15 8.34 3.83 -16.50
C ASP A 15 8.26 2.81 -15.36
N ALA A 16 8.40 3.27 -14.12
CA ALA A 16 8.19 2.44 -12.93
C ALA A 16 6.75 1.88 -12.90
N VAL A 17 5.73 2.73 -13.05
CA VAL A 17 4.32 2.29 -13.09
C VAL A 17 4.09 1.30 -14.23
N ARG A 18 4.55 1.61 -15.45
CA ARG A 18 4.45 0.73 -16.63
C ARG A 18 5.09 -0.64 -16.39
N PHE A 19 6.27 -0.67 -15.80
CA PHE A 19 6.96 -1.90 -15.46
C PHE A 19 6.18 -2.75 -14.46
N LEU A 20 5.63 -2.13 -13.40
CA LEU A 20 4.90 -2.84 -12.34
C LEU A 20 3.58 -3.44 -12.85
N ILE A 21 2.85 -2.72 -13.71
CA ILE A 21 1.61 -3.22 -14.33
C ILE A 21 1.86 -4.12 -15.56
N ARG A 22 3.12 -4.33 -15.94
CA ARG A 22 3.56 -5.06 -17.15
C ARG A 22 3.08 -4.44 -18.47
N ASP A 23 2.81 -3.15 -18.49
CA ASP A 23 2.44 -2.37 -19.68
C ASP A 23 3.67 -1.73 -20.33
N THR A 24 4.54 -2.57 -20.89
CA THR A 24 5.86 -2.18 -21.45
C THR A 24 5.93 -2.24 -22.98
N VAL A 25 4.88 -2.77 -23.63
CA VAL A 25 4.86 -3.05 -25.06
C VAL A 25 3.80 -2.18 -25.74
N ALA A 26 4.22 -1.35 -26.69
CA ALA A 26 3.36 -0.37 -27.36
C ALA A 26 2.14 -0.98 -28.09
N SER A 27 2.26 -2.20 -28.63
CA SER A 27 1.20 -2.87 -29.39
C SER A 27 0.10 -3.48 -28.53
N THR A 28 0.40 -3.77 -27.26
CA THR A 28 -0.54 -4.35 -26.29
C THR A 28 -0.75 -3.43 -25.11
N LYS A 29 -0.57 -2.12 -25.34
CA LYS A 29 -0.68 -1.14 -24.27
C LYS A 29 -2.10 -1.06 -23.75
N GLU A 30 -2.23 -0.97 -22.43
CA GLU A 30 -3.51 -0.78 -21.77
C GLU A 30 -3.74 0.70 -21.42
N PHE A 31 -2.65 1.46 -21.22
CA PHE A 31 -2.71 2.87 -20.86
C PHE A 31 -1.81 3.77 -21.72
N GLU A 32 -2.32 4.96 -22.03
CA GLU A 32 -1.54 6.05 -22.62
C GLU A 32 -0.72 6.80 -21.54
N ASP A 33 0.33 7.52 -21.96
CA ASP A 33 1.19 8.26 -21.03
C ASP A 33 0.39 9.30 -20.21
N GLU A 34 -0.61 9.94 -20.83
CA GLU A 34 -1.45 10.92 -20.16
C GLU A 34 -2.32 10.30 -19.05
N GLU A 35 -2.75 9.05 -19.21
CA GLU A 35 -3.54 8.33 -18.20
C GLU A 35 -2.67 7.95 -17.00
N ILE A 36 -1.44 7.49 -17.25
CA ILE A 36 -0.49 7.18 -16.18
C ILE A 36 -0.09 8.46 -15.43
N ALA A 37 0.12 9.57 -16.15
CA ALA A 37 0.38 10.88 -15.54
C ALA A 37 -0.78 11.34 -14.65
N TYR A 38 -2.03 11.13 -15.08
CA TYR A 38 -3.21 11.40 -14.24
C TYR A 38 -3.22 10.54 -12.98
N MET A 39 -2.94 9.23 -13.07
CA MET A 39 -2.92 8.34 -11.91
C MET A 39 -1.80 8.69 -10.92
N LEU A 40 -0.63 9.07 -11.43
CA LEU A 40 0.49 9.57 -10.63
C LEU A 40 0.11 10.87 -9.90
N ALA A 41 -0.52 11.83 -10.59
CA ALA A 41 -1.00 13.07 -9.98
C ALA A 41 -2.09 12.82 -8.92
N ALA A 42 -2.99 11.86 -9.16
CA ALA A 42 -4.09 11.54 -8.25
C ALA A 42 -3.64 10.82 -6.96
N LYS A 43 -2.54 10.07 -7.01
CA LYS A 43 -2.06 9.25 -5.88
C LYS A 43 -0.76 9.73 -5.25
N GLY A 44 0.00 10.58 -5.93
CA GLY A 44 1.25 11.16 -5.43
C GLY A 44 2.38 10.15 -5.20
N SER A 45 2.21 8.89 -5.62
CA SER A 45 3.21 7.85 -5.46
C SER A 45 3.09 6.80 -6.57
N VAL A 46 4.23 6.24 -6.98
CA VAL A 46 4.29 5.13 -7.96
C VAL A 46 3.44 3.95 -7.51
N LYS A 47 3.58 3.50 -6.25
CA LYS A 47 2.80 2.38 -5.73
C LYS A 47 1.29 2.66 -5.74
N GLY A 48 0.87 3.88 -5.35
CA GLY A 48 -0.53 4.27 -5.37
C GLY A 48 -1.11 4.35 -6.78
N ALA A 49 -0.33 4.87 -7.74
CA ALA A 49 -0.70 4.92 -9.15
C ALA A 49 -0.82 3.51 -9.76
N THR A 50 0.13 2.62 -9.48
CA THR A 50 0.07 1.20 -9.86
C THR A 50 -1.19 0.52 -9.33
N LEU A 51 -1.54 0.74 -8.06
CA LEU A 51 -2.76 0.19 -7.47
C LEU A 51 -4.02 0.70 -8.19
N LEU A 52 -4.06 1.98 -8.52
CA LEU A 52 -5.17 2.58 -9.25
C LEU A 52 -5.29 2.00 -10.66
N ALA A 53 -4.16 1.86 -11.38
CA ALA A 53 -4.10 1.23 -12.69
C ALA A 53 -4.64 -0.21 -12.64
N LEU A 54 -4.17 -1.03 -11.68
CA LEU A 54 -4.67 -2.40 -11.49
C LEU A 54 -6.18 -2.44 -11.21
N LYS A 55 -6.71 -1.52 -10.40
CA LYS A 55 -8.15 -1.41 -10.13
C LYS A 55 -8.95 -1.06 -11.39
N THR A 56 -8.46 -0.15 -12.22
CA THR A 56 -9.12 0.19 -13.50
C THR A 56 -9.12 -1.01 -14.46
N LEU A 57 -8.02 -1.76 -14.51
CA LEU A 57 -7.89 -2.95 -15.34
C LEU A 57 -8.81 -4.08 -14.85
N ALA A 58 -8.91 -4.28 -13.53
CA ALA A 58 -9.89 -5.19 -12.94
C ALA A 58 -11.33 -4.78 -13.27
N ALA A 59 -11.68 -3.49 -13.18
CA ALA A 59 -13.01 -3.00 -13.54
C ALA A 59 -13.37 -3.28 -15.02
N LYS A 60 -12.41 -3.12 -15.93
CA LYS A 60 -12.56 -3.50 -17.34
C LYS A 60 -12.92 -4.97 -17.49
N TYR A 61 -12.18 -5.87 -16.83
CA TYR A 61 -12.45 -7.31 -16.91
C TYR A 61 -13.71 -7.74 -16.14
N ALA A 62 -14.13 -7.01 -15.10
CA ALA A 62 -15.37 -7.28 -14.38
C ALA A 62 -16.62 -7.09 -15.26
N THR A 63 -16.56 -6.17 -16.22
CA THR A 63 -17.65 -5.95 -17.19
C THR A 63 -17.60 -6.91 -18.39
N ALA A 64 -16.52 -7.68 -18.53
CA ALA A 64 -16.31 -8.53 -19.67
C ALA A 64 -16.95 -9.90 -19.47
N VAL A 65 -17.77 -10.33 -20.44
CA VAL A 65 -18.42 -11.65 -20.42
C VAL A 65 -17.43 -12.72 -20.89
N ASP A 66 -17.42 -13.87 -20.21
CA ASP A 66 -16.65 -15.05 -20.64
C ASP A 66 -17.09 -15.51 -22.03
N LYS A 67 -16.13 -15.77 -22.91
CA LYS A 67 -16.41 -16.15 -24.31
C LYS A 67 -15.90 -17.55 -24.58
N ALA A 68 -16.75 -18.38 -25.19
CA ALA A 68 -16.37 -19.69 -25.72
C ALA A 68 -16.65 -19.71 -27.23
N VAL A 69 -15.63 -20.03 -28.03
CA VAL A 69 -15.73 -20.20 -29.49
C VAL A 69 -15.15 -21.55 -29.85
N GLY A 70 -16.02 -22.53 -30.10
CA GLY A 70 -15.60 -23.93 -30.27
C GLY A 70 -14.90 -24.46 -29.01
N ASP A 71 -13.67 -24.98 -29.16
CA ASP A 71 -12.82 -25.41 -28.04
C ASP A 71 -12.07 -24.26 -27.35
N LEU A 72 -12.04 -23.06 -27.94
CA LEU A 72 -11.35 -21.92 -27.34
C LEU A 72 -12.21 -21.31 -26.24
N ARG A 73 -11.72 -21.36 -25.00
CA ARG A 73 -12.33 -20.72 -23.82
C ARG A 73 -11.50 -19.53 -23.37
N LEU A 74 -12.11 -18.35 -23.38
CA LEU A 74 -11.58 -17.13 -22.79
C LEU A 74 -12.31 -16.88 -21.47
N SER A 75 -11.68 -17.33 -20.38
CA SER A 75 -12.13 -17.09 -19.01
C SER A 75 -11.63 -15.72 -18.53
N LEU A 76 -12.38 -14.67 -18.88
CA LEU A 76 -12.09 -13.29 -18.47
C LEU A 76 -12.40 -13.09 -16.97
N SER A 77 -13.34 -13.87 -16.43
CA SER A 77 -13.58 -14.01 -14.98
C SER A 77 -12.32 -14.40 -14.20
N GLN A 78 -11.53 -15.35 -14.72
CA GLN A 78 -10.26 -15.76 -14.09
C GLN A 78 -9.21 -14.64 -14.13
N LYS A 79 -9.21 -13.82 -15.19
CA LYS A 79 -8.32 -12.64 -15.25
C LYS A 79 -8.70 -11.60 -14.19
N TYR A 80 -10.00 -11.38 -13.99
CA TYR A 80 -10.48 -10.50 -12.92
C TYR A 80 -10.01 -10.97 -11.53
N ASP A 81 -10.17 -12.26 -11.22
CA ASP A 81 -9.72 -12.85 -9.95
C ASP A 81 -8.21 -12.72 -9.73
N HIS A 82 -7.43 -12.87 -10.81
CA HIS A 82 -5.99 -12.67 -10.78
C HIS A 82 -5.62 -11.23 -10.38
N TYR A 83 -6.24 -10.23 -11.02
CA TYR A 83 -5.99 -8.82 -10.69
C TYR A 83 -6.43 -8.46 -9.27
N LEU A 84 -7.55 -9.01 -8.79
CA LEU A 84 -7.96 -8.83 -7.39
C LEU A 84 -6.93 -9.39 -6.42
N THR A 85 -6.33 -10.54 -6.73
CA THR A 85 -5.30 -11.15 -5.89
C THR A 85 -4.04 -10.28 -5.83
N LEU A 86 -3.60 -9.75 -6.98
CA LEU A 86 -2.45 -8.83 -7.03
C LEU A 86 -2.72 -7.53 -6.25
N ILE A 87 -3.92 -6.96 -6.37
CA ILE A 87 -4.33 -5.76 -5.62
C ILE A 87 -4.24 -6.02 -4.11
N LYS A 88 -4.76 -7.16 -3.63
CA LYS A 88 -4.70 -7.51 -2.20
C LYS A 88 -3.26 -7.64 -1.69
N GLN A 89 -2.37 -8.22 -2.49
CA GLN A 89 -0.95 -8.33 -2.13
C GLN A 89 -0.29 -6.96 -2.00
N TYR A 90 -0.55 -6.07 -2.97
CA TYR A 90 -0.04 -4.69 -2.92
C TYR A 90 -0.61 -3.89 -1.75
N GLU A 91 -1.90 -4.02 -1.45
CA GLU A 91 -2.52 -3.33 -0.30
C GLU A 91 -1.95 -3.82 1.03
N ALA A 92 -1.70 -5.13 1.17
CA ALA A 92 -1.06 -5.69 2.37
C ALA A 92 0.37 -5.17 2.55
N GLU A 93 1.15 -5.05 1.48
CA GLU A 93 2.49 -4.48 1.50
C GLU A 93 2.49 -3.01 1.93
N VAL A 94 1.53 -2.22 1.43
CA VAL A 94 1.37 -0.82 1.82
C VAL A 94 0.92 -0.69 3.28
N MET A 95 0.01 -1.55 3.76
CA MET A 95 -0.45 -1.53 5.15
C MET A 95 0.61 -1.94 6.16
N MET A 96 1.52 -2.85 5.82
CA MET A 96 2.62 -3.26 6.72
C MET A 96 3.57 -2.10 7.09
N VAL A 97 3.59 -1.02 6.32
CA VAL A 97 4.40 0.18 6.63
C VAL A 97 3.77 1.01 7.77
N ALA A 98 2.47 0.87 8.02
CA ALA A 98 1.79 1.54 9.13
C ALA A 98 1.95 0.73 10.43
N ILE A 99 3.15 0.76 11.01
CA ILE A 99 3.41 0.17 12.32
C ILE A 99 2.59 0.94 13.38
N PRO A 100 1.66 0.31 14.11
CA PRO A 100 0.96 0.98 15.19
C PRO A 100 1.97 1.40 16.26
N PHE A 101 1.98 2.67 16.63
CA PHE A 101 2.77 3.15 17.75
C PHE A 101 2.19 2.61 19.05
N ALA A 102 2.88 1.65 19.67
CA ALA A 102 2.52 1.14 20.98
C ALA A 102 3.19 2.00 22.06
N GLY A 103 2.43 2.92 22.67
CA GLY A 103 2.88 3.63 23.86
C GLY A 103 3.15 2.64 25.00
N GLY A 104 4.33 2.69 25.61
CA GLY A 104 4.66 1.91 26.82
C GLY A 104 5.49 0.64 26.62
N ILE A 105 5.91 0.28 25.41
CA ILE A 105 6.81 -0.88 25.18
C ILE A 105 8.30 -0.55 25.33
N SER A 106 8.68 0.72 25.17
CA SER A 106 10.07 1.17 25.22
C SER A 106 10.40 1.78 26.58
N GLN A 107 11.43 1.26 27.24
CA GLN A 107 11.97 1.83 28.49
C GLN A 107 12.49 3.25 28.28
N ALA A 108 13.10 3.54 27.13
CA ALA A 108 13.58 4.88 26.79
C ALA A 108 12.44 5.89 26.61
N SER A 109 11.33 5.47 26.00
CA SER A 109 10.13 6.31 25.90
C SER A 109 9.50 6.54 27.27
N LYS A 110 9.46 5.51 28.12
CA LYS A 110 8.99 5.62 29.51
C LYS A 110 9.80 6.66 30.30
N GLU A 111 11.12 6.62 30.20
CA GLU A 111 12.02 7.57 30.85
C GLU A 111 11.86 8.99 30.30
N THR A 112 11.63 9.15 28.99
CA THR A 112 11.32 10.46 28.39
C THR A 112 10.04 11.06 28.98
N TYR A 113 8.99 10.24 29.17
CA TYR A 113 7.74 10.69 29.78
C TYR A 113 7.84 10.88 31.29
N GLU A 114 8.75 10.19 31.98
CA GLU A 114 9.00 10.39 33.42
C GLU A 114 9.78 11.69 33.70
N ASN A 115 10.59 12.14 32.75
CA ASN A 115 11.34 13.40 32.83
C ASN A 115 10.57 14.63 32.28
N ASP A 116 9.33 14.45 31.80
CA ASP A 116 8.51 15.53 31.29
C ASP A 116 7.84 16.30 32.42
N SER A 117 8.26 17.55 32.63
CA SER A 117 7.78 18.43 33.72
C SER A 117 6.34 18.93 33.56
N ASP A 118 5.76 18.81 32.36
CA ASP A 118 4.36 19.19 32.09
C ASP A 118 3.39 18.01 32.21
N ARG A 119 3.93 16.80 32.47
CA ARG A 119 3.11 15.60 32.61
C ARG A 119 2.36 15.64 33.94
N VAL A 120 1.04 15.47 33.87
CA VAL A 120 0.19 15.28 35.05
C VAL A 120 0.66 14.04 35.82
N GLU A 121 1.16 14.27 37.02
CA GLU A 121 1.66 13.19 37.87
C GLU A 121 0.53 12.23 38.26
N PRO A 122 0.79 10.90 38.25
CA PRO A 122 -0.20 9.93 38.64
C PRO A 122 -0.48 10.03 40.15
N ARG A 123 -1.77 10.04 40.52
CA ARG A 123 -2.21 10.06 41.93
C ARG A 123 -1.80 8.84 42.77
N PHE A 124 -1.43 7.75 42.12
CA PHE A 124 -1.02 6.51 42.77
C PHE A 124 0.39 6.16 42.31
N THR A 125 1.32 6.07 43.25
CA THR A 125 2.69 5.62 43.01
C THR A 125 2.85 4.17 43.47
N LYS A 126 3.87 3.47 42.97
CA LYS A 126 4.12 2.06 43.34
C LYS A 126 4.27 1.86 44.85
N ALA A 127 4.82 2.86 45.54
CA ALA A 127 5.05 2.85 46.98
C ALA A 127 3.80 3.18 47.84
N LEU A 128 2.67 3.56 47.23
CA LEU A 128 1.49 4.04 47.97
C LEU A 128 0.82 2.95 48.86
N HIS A 129 1.17 1.68 48.64
CA HIS A 129 0.70 0.54 49.44
C HIS A 129 1.84 -0.18 50.17
N GLU A 130 3.06 0.35 50.11
CA GLU A 130 4.19 -0.17 50.87
C GLU A 130 4.02 0.31 52.33
N TYR A 131 3.97 -0.63 53.27
CA TYR A 131 3.94 -0.33 54.70
C TYR A 131 5.38 -0.13 55.14
N ASP A 132 5.71 1.00 55.79
CA ASP A 132 7.02 1.21 56.39
C ASP A 132 7.23 0.12 57.45
N THR A 133 8.06 -0.86 57.14
CA THR A 133 8.57 -1.83 58.11
C THR A 133 9.88 -1.29 58.68
N ASP A 134 9.85 -0.09 59.27
CA ASP A 134 10.98 0.49 60.01
C ASP A 134 10.51 0.88 61.42
N GLU A 135 10.12 -0.11 62.22
CA GLU A 135 10.08 -0.02 63.69
C GLU A 135 10.51 -1.36 64.32
N GLU A 136 11.84 -1.55 64.48
CA GLU A 136 12.60 -2.01 65.67
C GLU A 136 14.02 -2.50 65.31
#